data_AF-A0A1H6DLG5-F1
#
_entry.id   AF-A0A1H6DLG5-F1
#
_cell.length_a   1.000
_cell.length_b   1.000
_cell.length_c   1.000
_cell.angle_alpha   90.00
_cell.angle_beta   90.00
_cell.angle_gamma   90.00
#
_symmetry.space_group_name_H-M   'P 1'
#
loop_
_entity.id
_entity.type
_entity.pdbx_description
1 polymer ?
#
loop_
_entity_poly.entity_id
_entity_poly.type
_entity_poly.pdbx_seq_one_letter_code
_entity_poly.pdbx_strand_id
1 'polypeptide(L)'
;MDKPEEPPPADPGEPKASRLTTIVLIVSLVLVVLVAGVLGTVAVLMTRSPDTPLLGGVPPQTLAVPIHFAPVRETKTAPCPGDPAVLDAEQRTCYLLEDGVTVEAVQRIEPVREKDGQYSVRIAIAPRFKERLVQLIDEQVAEQRQVAIVLAPAQADQPKTVVAAPVVTQQMDGDSISIAGFTKNDADALVARLLGTTPSAGTPSTGPTAGPTAGPTAGPTAGPTGTGTSSQPAATPGGQGNPPGSTNQQTGPTGTSGTAPAIGGQGTPDKRYASCKEAVAAGDGPYYKGTHQEYGWYTDVDNNGVACNSADIR
;
A
#
# COMPACT_ATOMS: atom_id res chain seq x y z
N MET A 1 -54.84 81.71 -56.11
CA MET A 1 -54.76 82.87 -55.20
C MET A 1 -55.46 82.56 -53.86
N ASP A 2 -55.01 81.65 -52.99
CA ASP A 2 -53.97 80.61 -53.12
C ASP A 2 -54.29 79.41 -52.25
N LYS A 3 -53.80 78.23 -52.66
CA LYS A 3 -53.83 77.02 -51.83
C LYS A 3 -52.54 77.02 -50.99
N PRO A 4 -52.59 77.04 -49.65
CA PRO A 4 -51.38 76.97 -48.85
C PRO A 4 -50.63 75.67 -49.14
N GLU A 5 -49.31 75.80 -49.30
CA GLU A 5 -48.43 74.73 -49.77
C GLU A 5 -48.12 73.74 -48.64
N GLU A 6 -48.12 72.45 -48.97
CA GLU A 6 -47.96 71.37 -47.99
C GLU A 6 -46.46 71.08 -47.80
N PRO A 7 -45.91 71.11 -46.57
CA PRO A 7 -44.47 70.98 -46.37
C PRO A 7 -43.99 69.55 -46.70
N PRO A 8 -42.80 69.40 -47.31
CA PRO A 8 -42.30 68.09 -47.72
C PRO A 8 -42.03 67.18 -46.51
N PRO A 9 -42.20 65.86 -46.65
CA PRO A 9 -41.89 64.90 -45.58
C PRO A 9 -40.41 64.93 -45.23
N ALA A 10 -40.10 64.83 -43.94
CA ALA A 10 -38.72 64.80 -43.45
C ALA A 10 -38.01 63.47 -43.83
N ASP A 11 -36.76 63.58 -44.25
CA ASP A 11 -35.91 62.46 -44.65
C ASP A 11 -35.62 61.52 -43.46
N PRO A 12 -35.70 60.17 -43.60
CA PRO A 12 -35.50 59.25 -42.48
C PRO A 12 -34.03 59.17 -42.05
N GLY A 13 -33.62 60.09 -41.16
CA GLY A 13 -32.26 60.16 -40.64
C GLY A 13 -31.78 58.82 -40.06
N GLU A 14 -30.59 58.39 -40.49
CA GLU A 14 -30.02 57.07 -40.15
C GLU A 14 -30.05 56.78 -38.63
N PRO A 15 -30.38 55.55 -38.21
CA PRO A 15 -30.46 55.17 -36.80
C PRO A 15 -29.06 55.11 -36.17
N LYS A 16 -28.56 56.27 -35.73
CA LYS A 16 -27.33 56.41 -34.94
C LYS A 16 -27.50 55.72 -33.59
N ALA A 17 -27.18 54.43 -33.55
CA ALA A 17 -27.09 53.66 -32.32
C ALA A 17 -26.29 54.44 -31.26
N SER A 18 -26.90 54.67 -30.10
CA SER A 18 -26.28 55.50 -29.07
C SER A 18 -24.94 54.90 -28.67
N ARG A 19 -23.87 55.70 -28.69
CA ARG A 19 -22.53 55.27 -28.28
C ARG A 19 -22.53 54.64 -26.89
N LEU A 20 -23.44 55.09 -26.02
CA LEU A 20 -23.66 54.53 -24.69
C LEU A 20 -24.14 53.07 -24.75
N THR A 21 -25.10 52.76 -25.61
CA THR A 21 -25.57 51.39 -25.88
C THR A 21 -24.46 50.51 -26.47
N THR A 22 -23.68 51.03 -27.42
CA THR A 22 -22.52 50.32 -28.00
C THR A 22 -21.46 50.00 -26.94
N ILE A 23 -21.14 50.97 -26.06
CA ILE A 23 -20.20 50.77 -24.95
C ILE A 23 -20.72 49.71 -23.97
N VAL A 24 -22.01 49.77 -23.59
CA VAL A 24 -22.62 48.76 -22.70
C VAL A 24 -22.54 47.37 -23.32
N LEU A 25 -22.89 47.20 -24.60
CA LEU A 25 -22.80 45.90 -25.29
C LEU A 25 -21.38 45.36 -25.36
N ILE A 26 -20.38 46.22 -25.62
CA ILE A 26 -18.96 45.82 -25.61
C ILE A 26 -18.52 45.39 -24.20
N VAL A 27 -18.86 46.16 -23.16
CA VAL A 27 -18.52 45.83 -21.77
C VAL A 27 -19.20 44.53 -21.32
N SER A 28 -20.47 44.33 -21.65
CA SER A 28 -21.18 43.08 -21.36
C SER A 28 -20.55 41.88 -22.09
N LEU A 29 -20.17 42.02 -23.36
CA LEU A 29 -19.53 40.95 -24.12
C LEU A 29 -18.14 40.61 -23.55
N VAL A 30 -17.32 41.61 -23.22
CA VAL A 30 -16.02 41.40 -22.56
C VAL A 30 -16.19 40.71 -21.21
N LEU A 31 -17.18 41.12 -20.41
CA LEU A 31 -17.45 40.49 -19.11
C LEU A 31 -17.93 39.03 -19.25
N VAL A 32 -18.77 38.73 -20.25
CA VAL A 32 -19.17 37.34 -20.56
C VAL A 32 -17.97 36.50 -21.00
N VAL A 33 -17.10 37.02 -21.86
CA VAL A 33 -15.88 36.31 -22.30
C VAL A 33 -14.91 36.07 -21.14
N LEU A 34 -14.74 37.05 -20.24
CA LEU A 34 -13.91 36.89 -19.03
C LEU A 34 -14.50 35.85 -18.07
N VAL A 35 -15.81 35.91 -17.79
CA VAL A 35 -16.47 34.93 -16.91
C VAL A 35 -16.45 33.52 -17.50
N ALA A 36 -16.74 33.37 -18.80
CA ALA A 36 -16.67 32.07 -19.48
C ALA A 36 -15.23 31.52 -19.55
N GLY A 37 -14.23 32.38 -19.79
CA GLY A 37 -12.82 32.02 -19.78
C GLY A 37 -12.33 31.57 -18.40
N VAL A 38 -12.71 32.29 -17.34
CA VAL A 38 -12.39 31.92 -15.95
C VAL A 38 -13.10 30.62 -15.54
N LEU A 39 -14.37 30.45 -15.89
CA LEU A 39 -15.09 29.19 -15.61
C LEU A 39 -14.48 28.02 -16.39
N GLY A 40 -14.02 28.23 -17.63
CA GLY A 40 -13.31 27.23 -18.42
C GLY A 40 -11.96 26.83 -17.80
N THR A 41 -11.14 27.78 -17.33
CA THR A 41 -9.88 27.46 -16.65
C THR A 41 -10.11 26.82 -15.29
N VAL A 42 -11.12 27.26 -14.53
CA VAL A 42 -11.53 26.61 -13.26
C VAL A 42 -12.01 25.18 -13.50
N ALA A 43 -12.79 24.91 -14.55
CA ALA A 43 -13.20 23.55 -14.90
C ALA A 43 -11.99 22.66 -15.24
N VAL A 44 -11.06 23.14 -16.06
CA VAL A 44 -9.82 22.41 -16.41
C VAL A 44 -8.89 22.21 -15.20
N LEU A 45 -8.90 23.12 -14.22
CA LEU A 45 -8.18 22.95 -12.95
C LEU A 45 -8.90 21.96 -12.00
N MET A 46 -10.23 21.94 -11.98
CA MET A 46 -11.01 20.96 -11.21
C MET A 46 -10.89 19.53 -11.75
N THR A 47 -10.66 19.36 -13.07
CA THR A 47 -10.41 18.05 -13.70
C THR A 47 -8.93 17.65 -13.74
N ARG A 48 -8.01 18.48 -13.25
CA ARG A 48 -6.59 18.13 -13.12
C ARG A 48 -6.28 17.78 -11.67
N SER A 49 -5.85 16.54 -11.45
CA SER A 49 -5.41 16.05 -10.15
C SER A 49 -4.43 17.02 -9.47
N PRO A 50 -4.69 17.44 -8.21
CA PRO A 50 -3.88 18.45 -7.53
C PRO A 50 -2.43 18.01 -7.30
N ASP A 51 -2.16 16.70 -7.33
CA ASP A 51 -0.84 16.09 -7.15
C ASP A 51 -0.07 15.88 -8.47
N THR A 52 -0.50 16.48 -9.60
CA THR A 52 0.22 16.47 -10.90
C THR A 52 0.93 17.80 -11.23
N PRO A 53 2.17 18.03 -10.74
CA PRO A 53 2.93 19.25 -11.04
C PRO A 53 3.45 19.30 -12.48
N LEU A 54 3.25 20.44 -13.14
CA LEU A 54 3.59 20.66 -14.56
C LEU A 54 5.10 20.74 -14.86
N LEU A 55 5.95 20.84 -13.84
CA LEU A 55 7.41 20.93 -13.96
C LEU A 55 8.07 20.19 -12.80
N GLY A 56 8.87 19.15 -13.08
CA GLY A 56 9.78 18.52 -12.11
C GLY A 56 9.12 18.04 -10.81
N GLY A 57 8.15 17.12 -10.92
CA GLY A 57 7.42 16.62 -9.75
C GLY A 57 8.27 15.92 -8.70
N VAL A 58 7.75 15.88 -7.47
CA VAL A 58 8.32 15.11 -6.36
C VAL A 58 8.45 13.65 -6.80
N PRO A 59 9.62 12.99 -6.64
CA PRO A 59 9.78 11.59 -7.03
C PRO A 59 8.82 10.71 -6.21
N PRO A 60 8.19 9.69 -6.81
CA PRO A 60 7.34 8.75 -6.09
C PRO A 60 8.05 8.12 -4.89
N GLN A 61 7.36 8.09 -3.75
CA GLN A 61 7.84 7.49 -2.51
C GLN A 61 7.60 5.98 -2.56
N THR A 62 8.66 5.19 -2.44
CA THR A 62 8.56 3.73 -2.27
C THR A 62 7.93 3.40 -0.92
N LEU A 63 6.96 2.50 -0.92
CA LEU A 63 6.35 1.99 0.30
C LEU A 63 7.28 0.95 0.94
N ALA A 64 7.40 0.99 2.27
CA ALA A 64 8.08 -0.07 3.02
C ALA A 64 7.22 -1.33 3.15
N VAL A 65 5.90 -1.15 3.10
CA VAL A 65 4.91 -2.24 3.00
C VAL A 65 4.08 -1.99 1.73
N PRO A 66 4.34 -2.72 0.63
CA PRO A 66 3.53 -2.64 -0.58
C PRO A 66 2.04 -2.89 -0.31
N ILE A 67 1.19 -2.22 -1.10
CA ILE A 67 -0.27 -2.41 -1.06
C ILE A 67 -0.67 -3.25 -2.26
N HIS A 68 -1.39 -4.34 -2.03
CA HIS A 68 -1.92 -5.19 -3.09
C HIS A 68 -3.44 -5.04 -3.15
N PHE A 69 -3.96 -4.63 -4.30
CA PHE A 69 -5.38 -4.47 -4.59
C PHE A 69 -5.86 -5.69 -5.36
N ALA A 70 -6.75 -6.49 -4.77
CA ALA A 70 -7.20 -7.75 -5.37
C ALA A 70 -8.74 -7.89 -5.32
N PRO A 71 -9.39 -8.36 -6.39
CA PRO A 71 -10.80 -8.74 -6.35
C PRO A 71 -11.03 -9.84 -5.30
N VAL A 72 -12.10 -9.72 -4.53
CA VAL A 72 -12.52 -10.78 -3.59
C VAL A 72 -13.36 -11.81 -4.33
N ARG A 73 -13.01 -13.09 -4.18
CA ARG A 73 -13.79 -14.25 -4.67
C ARG A 73 -14.89 -14.61 -3.68
N GLU A 74 -14.49 -14.73 -2.42
CA GLU A 74 -15.27 -15.33 -1.36
C GLU A 74 -14.78 -14.78 -0.01
N THR A 75 -15.70 -14.57 0.93
CA THR A 75 -15.40 -14.24 2.33
C THR A 75 -15.88 -15.36 3.23
N LYS A 76 -15.02 -15.83 4.14
CA LYS A 76 -15.33 -16.89 5.12
C LYS A 76 -15.04 -16.37 6.52
N THR A 77 -15.83 -16.76 7.52
CA THR A 77 -15.50 -16.47 8.91
C THR A 77 -14.28 -17.29 9.34
N ALA A 78 -13.37 -16.68 10.09
CA ALA A 78 -12.17 -17.36 10.61
C ALA A 78 -12.52 -18.51 11.58
N PRO A 79 -11.66 -19.55 11.71
CA PRO A 79 -10.36 -19.75 11.04
C PRO A 79 -10.48 -20.11 9.55
N CYS A 80 -9.39 -20.04 8.79
CA CYS A 80 -9.36 -20.34 7.36
C CYS A 80 -8.88 -21.80 7.11
N PRO A 81 -9.76 -22.77 6.81
CA PRO A 81 -9.34 -24.12 6.44
C PRO A 81 -8.99 -24.24 4.95
N GLY A 82 -7.87 -24.90 4.64
CA GLY A 82 -7.55 -25.41 3.30
C GLY A 82 -7.05 -24.38 2.28
N ASP A 83 -7.76 -23.28 2.09
CA ASP A 83 -7.46 -22.29 1.06
C ASP A 83 -6.38 -21.27 1.50
N PRO A 84 -5.54 -20.75 0.57
CA PRO A 84 -4.62 -19.64 0.81
C PRO A 84 -5.37 -18.29 0.89
N ALA A 85 -6.22 -18.13 1.91
CA ALA A 85 -6.95 -16.90 2.19
C ALA A 85 -6.12 -15.90 3.01
N VAL A 86 -6.32 -14.60 2.77
CA VAL A 86 -5.72 -13.52 3.56
C VAL A 86 -6.67 -13.10 4.68
N LEU A 87 -6.16 -12.91 5.89
CA LEU A 87 -6.94 -12.56 7.07
C LEU A 87 -7.09 -11.04 7.24
N ASP A 88 -8.19 -10.57 7.82
CA ASP A 88 -8.31 -9.19 8.31
C ASP A 88 -7.44 -8.91 9.55
N ALA A 89 -7.23 -7.63 9.84
CA ALA A 89 -6.43 -7.18 10.98
C ALA A 89 -7.00 -7.65 12.33
N GLU A 90 -8.31 -7.86 12.41
CA GLU A 90 -9.04 -8.29 13.60
C GLU A 90 -9.22 -9.82 13.71
N GLN A 91 -8.62 -10.59 12.80
CA GLN A 91 -8.58 -12.06 12.80
C GLN A 91 -9.95 -12.75 12.81
N ARG A 92 -10.95 -12.14 12.15
CA ARG A 92 -12.34 -12.58 12.07
C ARG A 92 -12.78 -13.03 10.67
N THR A 93 -12.13 -12.56 9.61
CA THR A 93 -12.57 -12.78 8.21
C THR A 93 -11.41 -13.22 7.32
N CYS A 94 -11.62 -14.34 6.65
CA CYS A 94 -10.75 -14.89 5.61
C CYS A 94 -11.25 -14.40 4.24
N TYR A 95 -10.38 -13.75 3.47
CA TYR A 95 -10.65 -13.30 2.12
C TYR A 95 -9.91 -14.20 1.13
N LEU A 96 -10.66 -14.89 0.26
CA LEU A 96 -10.09 -15.58 -0.89
C LEU A 96 -10.02 -14.57 -2.05
N LEU A 97 -8.83 -14.39 -2.60
CA LEU A 97 -8.51 -13.28 -3.53
C LEU A 97 -8.19 -13.80 -4.94
N GLU A 98 -8.37 -12.93 -5.94
CA GLU A 98 -7.89 -13.14 -7.32
C GLU A 98 -6.56 -12.43 -7.54
N ASP A 99 -5.96 -12.63 -8.71
CA ASP A 99 -4.79 -11.84 -9.12
C ASP A 99 -5.13 -10.34 -9.13
N GLY A 100 -4.16 -9.54 -8.70
CA GLY A 100 -4.37 -8.14 -8.36
C GLY A 100 -3.17 -7.25 -8.65
N VAL A 101 -3.32 -5.96 -8.39
CA VAL A 101 -2.30 -4.93 -8.65
C VAL A 101 -1.54 -4.62 -7.37
N THR A 102 -0.25 -4.98 -7.32
CA THR A 102 0.67 -4.50 -6.29
C THR A 102 1.16 -3.08 -6.63
N VAL A 103 1.02 -2.17 -5.68
CA VAL A 103 1.55 -0.80 -5.69
C VAL A 103 2.71 -0.72 -4.71
N GLU A 104 3.92 -0.54 -5.25
CA GLU A 104 5.18 -0.49 -4.49
C GLU A 104 5.63 0.96 -4.24
N ALA A 105 5.04 1.94 -4.95
CA ALA A 105 5.35 3.35 -4.78
C ALA A 105 4.10 4.23 -5.00
N VAL A 106 4.02 5.32 -4.24
CA VAL A 106 2.93 6.29 -4.23
C VAL A 106 3.47 7.69 -4.54
N GLN A 107 2.66 8.53 -5.17
CA GLN A 107 3.00 9.93 -5.39
C GLN A 107 2.90 10.75 -4.09
N ARG A 108 1.96 10.37 -3.22
CA ARG A 108 1.69 10.96 -1.90
C ARG A 108 0.81 10.01 -1.09
N ILE A 109 0.93 10.02 0.23
CA ILE A 109 -0.02 9.36 1.14
C ILE A 109 -0.22 10.21 2.39
N GLU A 110 -1.47 10.44 2.80
CA GLU A 110 -1.78 11.28 3.97
C GLU A 110 -3.14 10.94 4.64
N PRO A 111 -3.27 11.18 5.96
CA PRO A 111 -4.54 11.04 6.67
C PRO A 111 -5.39 12.31 6.47
N VAL A 112 -6.56 12.16 5.88
CA VAL A 112 -7.53 13.23 5.61
C VAL A 112 -8.68 13.11 6.61
N ARG A 113 -9.08 14.23 7.22
CA ARG A 113 -10.25 14.26 8.10
C ARG A 113 -11.53 14.43 7.29
N GLU A 114 -12.47 13.51 7.45
CA GLU A 114 -13.76 13.51 6.78
C GLU A 114 -14.80 14.39 7.50
N LYS A 115 -15.89 14.71 6.79
CA LYS A 115 -16.95 15.63 7.26
C LYS A 115 -17.76 15.10 8.46
N ASP A 116 -17.80 13.78 8.63
CA ASP A 116 -18.42 13.09 9.77
C ASP A 116 -17.50 13.08 11.02
N GLY A 117 -16.24 13.49 10.87
CA GLY A 117 -15.24 13.49 11.92
C GLY A 117 -14.33 12.26 11.95
N GLN A 118 -14.58 11.25 11.12
CA GLN A 118 -13.68 10.13 10.89
C GLN A 118 -12.45 10.58 10.08
N TYR A 119 -11.52 9.66 9.84
CA TYR A 119 -10.40 9.84 8.94
C TYR A 119 -10.46 8.85 7.78
N SER A 120 -10.03 9.31 6.61
CA SER A 120 -9.65 8.46 5.49
C SER A 120 -8.14 8.55 5.27
N VAL A 121 -7.52 7.48 4.76
CA VAL A 121 -6.15 7.53 4.24
C VAL A 121 -6.23 7.72 2.74
N ARG A 122 -5.81 8.91 2.28
CA ARG A 122 -5.74 9.28 0.87
C ARG A 122 -4.39 8.86 0.31
N ILE A 123 -4.41 8.11 -0.79
CA ILE A 123 -3.23 7.53 -1.44
C ILE A 123 -3.24 7.98 -2.90
N ALA A 124 -2.32 8.86 -3.29
CA ALA A 124 -2.09 9.20 -4.69
C ALA A 124 -1.14 8.15 -5.30
N ILE A 125 -1.60 7.47 -6.33
CA ILE A 125 -0.93 6.31 -6.93
C ILE A 125 0.14 6.79 -7.90
N ALA A 126 1.36 6.23 -7.83
CA ALA A 126 2.42 6.63 -8.75
C ALA A 126 2.06 6.24 -10.21
N PRO A 127 2.35 7.08 -11.23
CA PRO A 127 1.84 6.88 -12.59
C PRO A 127 2.08 5.48 -13.19
N ARG A 128 3.21 4.83 -12.87
CA ARG A 128 3.57 3.46 -13.27
C ARG A 128 2.50 2.41 -12.93
N PHE A 129 1.72 2.61 -11.87
CA PHE A 129 0.70 1.67 -11.40
C PHE A 129 -0.72 2.13 -11.72
N LYS A 130 -0.95 3.40 -12.07
CA LYS A 130 -2.29 3.98 -12.24
C LYS A 130 -3.12 3.21 -13.27
N GLU A 131 -2.61 3.02 -14.48
CA GLU A 131 -3.38 2.41 -15.59
C GLU A 131 -3.92 1.03 -15.23
N ARG A 132 -3.09 0.20 -14.58
CA ARG A 132 -3.49 -1.15 -14.12
C ARG A 132 -4.54 -1.11 -13.01
N LEU A 133 -4.42 -0.17 -12.07
CA LEU A 133 -5.39 -0.05 -10.98
C LEU A 133 -6.72 0.52 -11.47
N VAL A 134 -6.70 1.49 -12.40
CA VAL A 134 -7.92 2.01 -13.04
C VAL A 134 -8.65 0.89 -13.76
N GLN A 135 -7.96 0.09 -14.58
CA GLN A 135 -8.55 -1.07 -15.24
C GLN A 135 -9.17 -2.05 -14.23
N LEU A 136 -8.43 -2.43 -13.18
CA LEU A 136 -8.92 -3.36 -12.16
C LEU A 136 -10.20 -2.87 -11.47
N ILE A 137 -10.24 -1.59 -11.09
CA ILE A 137 -11.38 -0.96 -10.42
C ILE A 137 -12.58 -0.89 -11.37
N ASP A 138 -12.39 -0.41 -12.60
CA ASP A 138 -13.46 -0.24 -13.58
C ASP A 138 -14.10 -1.58 -13.99
N GLU A 139 -13.31 -2.66 -14.05
CA GLU A 139 -13.82 -4.03 -14.21
C GLU A 139 -14.70 -4.46 -13.00
N GLN A 140 -14.34 -4.09 -11.77
CA GLN A 140 -15.14 -4.43 -10.58
C GLN A 140 -16.41 -3.57 -10.42
N VAL A 141 -16.48 -2.36 -11.02
CA VAL A 141 -17.68 -1.49 -10.98
C VAL A 141 -18.87 -2.20 -11.63
N ALA A 142 -18.67 -2.85 -12.77
CA ALA A 142 -19.74 -3.47 -13.56
C ALA A 142 -20.51 -4.56 -12.79
N GLU A 143 -19.79 -5.30 -11.94
CA GLU A 143 -20.34 -6.38 -11.11
C GLU A 143 -20.57 -5.97 -9.64
N GLN A 144 -20.24 -4.72 -9.27
CA GLN A 144 -20.21 -4.22 -7.89
C GLN A 144 -19.46 -5.15 -6.92
N ARG A 145 -18.26 -5.60 -7.33
CA ARG A 145 -17.44 -6.52 -6.54
C ARG A 145 -16.65 -5.81 -5.44
N GLN A 146 -16.25 -6.57 -4.41
CA GLN A 146 -15.33 -6.10 -3.39
C GLN A 146 -13.89 -6.15 -3.91
N VAL A 147 -13.10 -5.12 -3.60
CA VAL A 147 -11.64 -5.13 -3.79
C VAL A 147 -10.98 -5.09 -2.41
N ALA A 148 -10.26 -6.15 -2.06
CA ALA A 148 -9.45 -6.19 -0.87
C ALA A 148 -8.22 -5.29 -1.03
N ILE A 149 -7.98 -4.46 -0.02
CA ILE A 149 -6.79 -3.63 0.11
C ILE A 149 -5.88 -4.32 1.13
N VAL A 150 -4.84 -4.96 0.62
CA VAL A 150 -3.99 -5.88 1.38
C VAL A 150 -2.63 -5.25 1.63
N LEU A 151 -2.19 -5.23 2.88
CA LEU A 151 -0.79 -5.00 3.22
C LEU A 151 0.01 -6.25 2.89
N ALA A 152 0.95 -6.13 1.95
CA ALA A 152 1.76 -7.22 1.43
C ALA A 152 3.25 -6.93 1.68
N PRO A 153 3.75 -7.11 2.92
CA PRO A 153 5.17 -6.94 3.24
C PRO A 153 6.04 -7.89 2.41
N ALA A 154 7.26 -7.46 2.10
CA ALA A 154 8.19 -8.20 1.24
C ALA A 154 8.88 -9.38 1.96
N GLN A 155 8.84 -9.40 3.30
CA GLN A 155 9.39 -10.47 4.13
C GLN A 155 8.35 -11.59 4.27
N ALA A 156 8.70 -12.81 3.85
CA ALA A 156 7.79 -13.96 3.86
C ALA A 156 7.26 -14.32 5.27
N ASP A 157 8.02 -14.02 6.32
CA ASP A 157 7.64 -14.26 7.72
C ASP A 157 6.55 -13.32 8.25
N GLN A 158 6.26 -12.22 7.53
CA GLN A 158 5.19 -11.29 7.91
C GLN A 158 3.90 -11.67 7.18
N PRO A 159 2.79 -11.94 7.90
CA PRO A 159 1.54 -12.29 7.26
C PRO A 159 0.99 -11.10 6.45
N LYS A 160 0.46 -11.39 5.26
CA LYS A 160 -0.39 -10.44 4.54
C LYS A 160 -1.63 -10.14 5.37
N THR A 161 -2.16 -8.91 5.30
CA THR A 161 -3.33 -8.51 6.10
C THR A 161 -4.28 -7.65 5.27
N VAL A 162 -5.56 -8.01 5.24
CA VAL A 162 -6.62 -7.17 4.67
C VAL A 162 -6.91 -6.02 5.62
N VAL A 163 -6.77 -4.78 5.15
CA VAL A 163 -7.09 -3.57 5.92
C VAL A 163 -8.51 -3.09 5.64
N ALA A 164 -9.01 -3.29 4.42
CA ALA A 164 -10.38 -3.02 4.04
C ALA A 164 -10.76 -3.87 2.82
N ALA A 165 -12.05 -4.16 2.65
CA ALA A 165 -12.60 -4.78 1.45
C ALA A 165 -13.87 -4.04 0.98
N PRO A 166 -13.76 -2.76 0.58
CA PRO A 166 -14.90 -1.97 0.11
C PRO A 166 -15.52 -2.58 -1.16
N VAL A 167 -16.85 -2.44 -1.27
CA VAL A 167 -17.58 -2.68 -2.53
C VAL A 167 -17.28 -1.52 -3.49
N VAL A 168 -16.81 -1.85 -4.69
CA VAL A 168 -16.55 -0.86 -5.74
C VAL A 168 -17.87 -0.46 -6.39
N THR A 169 -18.17 0.84 -6.38
CA THR A 169 -19.44 1.40 -6.91
C THR A 169 -19.23 2.58 -7.88
N GLN A 170 -17.99 3.01 -8.10
CA GLN A 170 -17.60 4.13 -8.94
C GLN A 170 -16.26 3.84 -9.64
N GLN A 171 -16.09 4.34 -10.86
CA GLN A 171 -14.86 4.19 -11.65
C GLN A 171 -13.71 5.03 -11.08
N MET A 172 -12.47 4.69 -11.44
CA MET A 172 -11.29 5.42 -10.94
C MET A 172 -10.95 6.65 -11.82
N ASP A 173 -11.80 7.67 -11.77
CA ASP A 173 -11.58 8.96 -12.46
C ASP A 173 -10.31 9.70 -11.99
N GLY A 174 -9.83 9.40 -10.77
CA GLY A 174 -8.71 10.06 -10.12
C GLY A 174 -7.33 9.43 -10.37
N ASP A 175 -6.29 10.10 -9.91
CA ASP A 175 -4.96 9.53 -9.62
C ASP A 175 -4.84 8.98 -8.19
N SER A 176 -5.91 9.09 -7.41
CA SER A 176 -5.89 8.94 -5.96
C SER A 176 -7.13 8.21 -5.44
N ILE A 177 -6.91 7.34 -4.46
CA ILE A 177 -7.95 6.60 -3.72
C ILE A 177 -8.02 7.09 -2.27
N SER A 178 -9.17 6.90 -1.61
CA SER A 178 -9.33 7.16 -0.17
C SER A 178 -9.91 5.92 0.52
N ILE A 179 -9.21 5.41 1.53
CA ILE A 179 -9.69 4.32 2.39
C ILE A 179 -10.31 4.96 3.63
N ALA A 180 -11.63 4.88 3.80
CA ALA A 180 -12.36 5.57 4.88
C ALA A 180 -12.65 4.66 6.09
N GLY A 181 -12.99 5.28 7.24
CA GLY A 181 -13.48 4.58 8.43
C GLY A 181 -12.48 4.45 9.59
N PHE A 182 -11.35 5.15 9.54
CA PHE A 182 -10.33 5.11 10.58
C PHE A 182 -10.55 6.18 11.66
N THR A 183 -10.11 5.90 12.90
CA THR A 183 -9.80 6.99 13.83
C THR A 183 -8.52 7.71 13.38
N LYS A 184 -8.25 8.91 13.92
CA LYS A 184 -7.01 9.63 13.59
C LYS A 184 -5.77 8.79 13.85
N ASN A 185 -5.73 8.09 14.99
CA ASN A 185 -4.56 7.32 15.40
C ASN A 185 -4.32 6.13 14.47
N ASP A 186 -5.38 5.48 14.00
CA ASP A 186 -5.28 4.33 13.09
C ASP A 186 -4.88 4.78 11.69
N ALA A 187 -5.40 5.92 11.21
CA ALA A 187 -4.97 6.54 9.96
C ALA A 187 -3.49 6.96 10.01
N ASP A 188 -3.08 7.68 11.06
CA ASP A 188 -1.67 8.06 11.29
C ASP A 188 -0.76 6.81 11.34
N ALA A 189 -1.17 5.74 12.04
CA ALA A 189 -0.41 4.51 12.18
C ALA A 189 -0.34 3.67 10.88
N LEU A 190 -1.40 3.68 10.06
CA LEU A 190 -1.41 3.04 8.74
C LEU A 190 -0.48 3.78 7.77
N VAL A 191 -0.55 5.11 7.73
CA VAL A 191 0.36 5.94 6.92
C VAL A 191 1.82 5.73 7.33
N ALA A 192 2.10 5.72 8.64
CA ALA A 192 3.44 5.46 9.17
C ALA A 192 3.96 4.07 8.76
N ARG A 193 3.14 3.01 8.95
CA ARG A 193 3.47 1.62 8.55
C ARG A 193 3.78 1.51 7.06
N LEU A 194 2.97 2.15 6.21
CA LEU A 194 3.13 2.14 4.75
C LEU A 194 4.43 2.83 4.29
N LEU A 195 4.79 3.95 4.93
CA LEU A 195 6.04 4.68 4.68
C LEU A 195 7.27 4.09 5.41
N GLY A 196 7.08 3.07 6.25
CA GLY A 196 8.15 2.49 7.06
C GLY A 196 8.66 3.37 8.20
N THR A 197 7.97 4.48 8.48
CA THR A 197 8.26 5.28 9.67
C THR A 197 7.63 4.62 10.89
N THR A 198 8.38 4.49 11.97
CA THR A 198 7.75 4.17 13.26
C THR A 198 6.94 5.39 13.73
N PRO A 199 5.67 5.22 14.13
CA PRO A 199 4.90 6.33 14.68
C PRO A 199 5.51 6.70 16.04
N SER A 200 6.37 7.72 16.03
CA SER A 200 6.94 8.30 17.24
C SER A 200 5.81 8.86 18.11
N ALA A 201 5.47 8.14 19.18
CA ALA A 201 4.61 8.65 20.23
C ALA A 201 5.22 9.98 20.72
N GLY A 202 4.45 11.06 20.59
CA GLY A 202 5.00 12.41 20.58
C GLY A 202 5.53 12.89 21.93
N THR A 203 6.81 12.67 22.21
CA THR A 203 7.54 13.44 23.21
C THR A 203 7.67 14.89 22.71
N PRO A 204 7.15 15.91 23.42
CA PRO A 204 7.23 17.29 22.95
C PRO A 204 8.68 17.77 22.92
N SER A 205 9.15 18.20 21.75
CA SER A 205 10.51 18.70 21.56
C SER A 205 10.65 20.12 22.12
N THR A 206 11.17 20.23 23.33
CA THR A 206 11.79 21.48 23.82
C THR A 206 13.26 21.46 23.45
N GLY A 207 13.65 22.30 22.49
CA GLY A 207 15.00 22.31 21.90
C GLY A 207 16.12 22.74 22.87
N PRO A 208 17.39 22.52 22.48
CA PRO A 208 18.55 22.81 23.33
C PRO A 208 18.86 24.31 23.37
N THR A 209 18.77 24.92 24.56
CA THR A 209 19.29 26.27 24.84
C THR A 209 20.65 26.18 25.53
N ALA A 210 21.57 27.07 25.18
CA ALA A 210 22.97 27.02 25.61
C ALA A 210 23.21 27.30 27.10
N GLY A 211 24.34 26.80 27.62
CA GLY A 211 25.01 27.37 28.81
C GLY A 211 25.85 28.61 28.44
N PRO A 212 26.85 29.05 29.25
CA PRO A 212 27.41 28.42 30.46
C PRO A 212 27.47 29.36 31.69
N THR A 213 28.04 28.90 32.82
CA THR A 213 28.95 29.65 33.76
C THR A 213 29.48 28.72 34.87
N ALA A 214 30.63 29.05 35.47
CA ALA A 214 31.34 28.28 36.53
C ALA A 214 30.78 28.53 37.96
N GLY A 215 31.23 27.92 39.06
CA GLY A 215 32.43 27.08 39.28
C GLY A 215 32.43 26.28 40.61
N PRO A 216 33.53 26.23 41.41
CA PRO A 216 34.26 24.96 41.52
C PRO A 216 34.59 24.44 42.95
N THR A 217 35.40 23.37 42.98
CA THR A 217 36.20 22.79 44.11
C THR A 217 35.44 21.98 45.19
N ALA A 218 36.00 20.94 45.82
CA ALA A 218 37.34 20.29 45.74
C ALA A 218 37.32 18.81 46.20
N GLY A 219 38.38 18.04 45.88
CA GLY A 219 38.86 16.90 46.71
C GLY A 219 38.84 15.49 46.08
N PRO A 220 39.95 14.70 46.13
CA PRO A 220 40.03 13.33 45.59
C PRO A 220 40.36 12.24 46.65
N THR A 221 40.36 10.95 46.24
CA THR A 221 41.43 9.93 46.48
C THR A 221 41.02 8.57 45.84
N ALA A 222 41.97 7.65 45.60
CA ALA A 222 41.80 6.37 44.87
C ALA A 222 41.52 5.15 45.78
N GLY A 223 41.33 3.96 45.17
CA GLY A 223 41.34 2.63 45.84
C GLY A 223 42.76 2.15 46.21
N PRO A 224 43.06 0.83 46.41
CA PRO A 224 42.44 -0.34 45.74
C PRO A 224 42.36 -1.71 46.52
N THR A 225 41.92 -2.77 45.83
CA THR A 225 42.26 -4.24 45.98
C THR A 225 41.71 -5.15 47.09
N GLY A 226 41.43 -6.42 46.70
CA GLY A 226 41.36 -7.65 47.53
C GLY A 226 40.00 -8.38 47.51
N THR A 227 39.86 -9.72 47.50
CA THR A 227 40.79 -10.89 47.37
C THR A 227 39.99 -12.17 46.97
N GLY A 228 40.65 -13.31 46.65
CA GLY A 228 40.01 -14.63 46.37
C GLY A 228 39.41 -15.35 47.60
N THR A 229 38.98 -16.63 47.58
CA THR A 229 39.45 -17.81 46.81
C THR A 229 38.40 -18.98 46.81
N SER A 230 38.63 -20.03 45.99
CA SER A 230 37.79 -21.22 45.71
C SER A 230 37.72 -22.36 46.75
N SER A 231 36.73 -23.27 46.67
CA SER A 231 36.90 -24.75 46.82
C SER A 231 35.64 -25.60 46.49
N GLN A 232 35.82 -26.92 46.29
CA GLN A 232 34.90 -27.92 45.69
C GLN A 232 35.35 -29.34 46.19
N PRO A 233 34.52 -30.37 46.47
CA PRO A 233 33.44 -31.00 45.65
C PRO A 233 32.12 -31.24 46.46
N ALA A 234 31.15 -32.14 46.20
CA ALA A 234 30.94 -33.34 45.34
C ALA A 234 29.40 -33.51 45.02
N ALA A 235 28.78 -34.60 44.52
CA ALA A 235 29.15 -36.00 44.23
C ALA A 235 28.20 -36.67 43.17
N THR A 236 28.39 -37.97 42.91
CA THR A 236 27.51 -38.95 42.19
C THR A 236 27.60 -40.32 42.92
N PRO A 237 26.83 -41.42 42.64
CA PRO A 237 26.38 -42.01 41.35
C PRO A 237 24.87 -42.40 41.34
N GLY A 238 24.27 -43.09 40.36
CA GLY A 238 24.66 -43.57 39.01
C GLY A 238 23.69 -44.67 38.51
N GLY A 239 23.66 -44.97 37.20
CA GLY A 239 22.78 -46.00 36.62
C GLY A 239 22.96 -46.15 35.11
N GLN A 240 22.88 -47.37 34.56
CA GLN A 240 23.35 -47.71 33.22
C GLN A 240 22.51 -48.84 32.59
N GLY A 241 22.09 -48.70 31.32
CA GLY A 241 21.42 -49.78 30.57
C GLY A 241 20.83 -49.34 29.22
N ASN A 242 21.18 -50.06 28.15
CA ASN A 242 20.66 -49.96 26.77
C ASN A 242 21.31 -51.10 25.93
N PRO A 243 20.79 -51.55 24.76
CA PRO A 243 19.42 -51.63 24.22
C PRO A 243 19.04 -53.16 24.14
N PRO A 244 18.32 -53.74 23.14
CA PRO A 244 17.39 -53.21 22.12
C PRO A 244 16.01 -53.92 22.07
N GLY A 245 15.09 -53.35 21.27
CA GLY A 245 13.85 -54.02 20.86
C GLY A 245 13.23 -53.35 19.64
N SER A 246 12.82 -54.12 18.63
CA SER A 246 12.14 -53.62 17.43
C SER A 246 10.69 -54.09 17.41
N THR A 247 9.76 -53.15 17.23
CA THR A 247 8.36 -53.46 16.95
C THR A 247 7.73 -52.34 16.13
N ASN A 248 7.14 -52.70 14.99
CA ASN A 248 6.20 -51.82 14.30
C ASN A 248 4.92 -51.71 15.14
N GLN A 249 4.45 -50.49 15.44
CA GLN A 249 3.01 -50.25 15.42
C GLN A 249 2.61 -48.79 15.18
N GLN A 250 1.78 -48.68 14.15
CA GLN A 250 1.02 -47.54 13.67
C GLN A 250 0.15 -46.89 14.76
N THR A 251 0.29 -45.58 14.93
CA THR A 251 -0.78 -44.67 15.39
C THR A 251 -0.80 -43.43 14.49
N GLY A 252 -2.00 -42.93 14.18
CA GLY A 252 -2.22 -41.60 13.63
C GLY A 252 -3.15 -40.82 14.57
N PRO A 253 -3.91 -39.80 14.09
CA PRO A 253 -3.82 -39.16 12.78
C PRO A 253 -3.81 -37.61 12.87
N THR A 254 -2.83 -36.93 12.26
CA THR A 254 -2.78 -35.46 12.29
C THR A 254 -1.97 -34.84 11.15
N GLY A 255 -2.42 -33.69 10.65
CA GLY A 255 -1.52 -32.56 10.44
C GLY A 255 -1.27 -32.03 9.02
N THR A 256 -2.13 -31.12 8.58
CA THR A 256 -1.79 -29.74 8.10
C THR A 256 -0.85 -29.50 6.89
N SER A 257 -1.08 -28.33 6.26
CA SER A 257 -0.15 -27.54 5.44
C SER A 257 0.18 -28.03 4.03
N GLY A 258 -0.41 -27.35 3.03
CA GLY A 258 0.24 -27.18 1.75
C GLY A 258 1.26 -26.03 1.80
N THR A 259 2.38 -26.22 1.12
CA THR A 259 3.31 -25.22 0.53
C THR A 259 3.40 -23.86 1.24
N ALA A 260 4.34 -23.76 2.19
CA ALA A 260 4.97 -22.49 2.58
C ALA A 260 6.41 -22.45 2.04
N PRO A 261 6.93 -21.30 1.58
CA PRO A 261 8.29 -21.21 1.01
C PRO A 261 9.35 -21.36 2.10
N ALA A 262 10.23 -22.37 1.97
CA ALA A 262 11.20 -22.79 2.99
C ALA A 262 12.46 -21.90 3.08
N ILE A 263 12.30 -20.60 3.32
CA ILE A 263 13.42 -19.66 3.40
C ILE A 263 14.28 -19.91 4.66
N GLY A 264 15.45 -20.54 4.46
CA GLY A 264 16.63 -20.30 5.30
C GLY A 264 16.80 -21.17 6.56
N GLY A 265 16.13 -22.31 6.67
CA GLY A 265 16.47 -23.33 7.67
C GLY A 265 17.51 -24.34 7.14
N GLN A 266 18.40 -24.84 7.99
CA GLN A 266 19.14 -26.09 7.72
C GLN A 266 18.22 -27.31 7.93
N GLY A 267 17.10 -27.34 7.19
CA GLY A 267 16.20 -28.49 7.15
C GLY A 267 16.86 -29.69 6.48
N THR A 268 16.24 -30.86 6.65
CA THR A 268 16.52 -32.01 5.78
C THR A 268 16.29 -31.58 4.33
N PRO A 269 17.18 -31.90 3.37
CA PRO A 269 16.94 -31.62 1.96
C PRO A 269 15.59 -32.20 1.51
N ASP A 270 14.87 -31.46 0.67
CA ASP A 270 13.61 -31.96 0.11
C ASP A 270 13.83 -33.26 -0.67
N LYS A 271 12.76 -34.00 -0.92
CA LYS A 271 12.85 -35.16 -1.80
C LYS A 271 13.18 -34.69 -3.22
N ARG A 272 14.25 -35.21 -3.81
CA ARG A 272 14.53 -34.97 -5.24
C ARG A 272 13.58 -35.80 -6.11
N TYR A 273 12.89 -35.13 -7.02
CA TYR A 273 12.00 -35.74 -8.03
C TYR A 273 12.68 -35.81 -9.40
N ALA A 274 12.05 -36.49 -10.38
CA ALA A 274 12.57 -36.56 -11.75
C ALA A 274 12.29 -35.28 -12.55
N SER A 275 11.33 -34.46 -12.13
CA SER A 275 10.99 -33.18 -12.77
C SER A 275 10.39 -32.16 -11.79
N CYS A 276 10.43 -30.88 -12.15
CA CYS A 276 9.74 -29.82 -11.40
C CYS A 276 8.22 -30.05 -11.30
N LYS A 277 7.63 -30.70 -12.31
CA LYS A 277 6.20 -31.04 -12.35
C LYS A 277 5.81 -32.02 -11.25
N GLU A 278 6.67 -32.97 -10.93
CA GLU A 278 6.49 -33.90 -9.81
C GLU A 278 6.71 -33.21 -8.45
N ALA A 279 7.72 -32.34 -8.34
CA ALA A 279 7.99 -31.58 -7.11
C ALA A 279 6.81 -30.67 -6.74
N VAL A 280 6.37 -29.82 -7.67
CA VAL A 280 5.23 -28.91 -7.46
C VAL A 280 3.92 -29.68 -7.23
N ALA A 281 3.74 -30.86 -7.84
CA ALA A 281 2.58 -31.72 -7.57
C ALA A 281 2.62 -32.41 -6.19
N ALA A 282 3.80 -32.53 -5.56
CA ALA A 282 3.96 -32.95 -4.17
C ALA A 282 3.83 -31.78 -3.17
N GLY A 283 3.86 -30.53 -3.66
CA GLY A 283 3.87 -29.31 -2.86
C GLY A 283 5.27 -28.74 -2.58
N ASP A 284 6.30 -29.33 -3.17
CA ASP A 284 7.72 -29.00 -2.98
C ASP A 284 8.22 -27.99 -4.04
N GLY A 285 9.00 -26.99 -3.61
CA GLY A 285 9.37 -25.81 -4.41
C GLY A 285 8.33 -24.68 -4.37
N PRO A 286 8.55 -23.55 -5.08
CA PRO A 286 9.67 -23.26 -5.98
C PRO A 286 10.98 -22.95 -5.25
N TYR A 287 12.11 -23.18 -5.92
CA TYR A 287 13.45 -23.16 -5.34
C TYR A 287 14.24 -21.92 -5.75
N TYR A 288 14.75 -21.17 -4.77
CA TYR A 288 15.45 -19.90 -5.00
C TYR A 288 16.98 -20.05 -4.98
N LYS A 289 17.64 -19.52 -6.01
CA LYS A 289 19.09 -19.58 -6.21
C LYS A 289 19.88 -19.02 -5.02
N GLY A 290 20.69 -19.87 -4.38
CA GLY A 290 21.52 -19.49 -3.24
C GLY A 290 20.81 -19.51 -1.89
N THR A 291 19.49 -19.70 -1.87
CA THR A 291 18.70 -19.98 -0.65
C THR A 291 18.47 -21.49 -0.50
N HIS A 292 18.13 -22.16 -1.60
CA HIS A 292 17.81 -23.59 -1.65
C HIS A 292 18.95 -24.34 -2.36
N GLN A 293 19.46 -25.41 -1.77
CA GLN A 293 20.42 -26.33 -2.42
C GLN A 293 19.74 -27.13 -3.55
N GLU A 294 18.43 -27.32 -3.41
CA GLU A 294 17.48 -27.95 -4.32
C GLU A 294 17.42 -27.24 -5.68
N TYR A 295 17.72 -25.93 -5.72
CA TYR A 295 17.86 -25.18 -6.98
C TYR A 295 18.89 -25.81 -7.92
N GLY A 296 19.95 -26.42 -7.38
CA GLY A 296 20.97 -27.12 -8.16
C GLY A 296 20.55 -28.48 -8.73
N TRP A 297 19.32 -28.95 -8.45
CA TRP A 297 18.81 -30.25 -8.90
C TRP A 297 17.97 -30.19 -10.16
N TYR A 298 17.48 -29.00 -10.52
CA TYR A 298 16.55 -28.76 -11.61
C TYR A 298 17.09 -27.67 -12.54
N THR A 299 16.52 -27.55 -13.74
CA THR A 299 16.90 -26.49 -14.68
C THR A 299 15.96 -25.31 -14.54
N ASP A 300 16.50 -24.17 -14.12
CA ASP A 300 15.92 -22.84 -14.27
C ASP A 300 15.83 -22.52 -15.78
N VAL A 301 14.60 -22.55 -16.34
CA VAL A 301 14.33 -22.51 -17.79
C VAL A 301 14.34 -21.08 -18.31
N ASP A 302 13.70 -20.15 -17.60
CA ASP A 302 13.63 -18.74 -17.99
C ASP A 302 14.81 -17.91 -17.46
N ASN A 303 15.66 -18.51 -16.62
CA ASN A 303 16.87 -17.93 -16.01
C ASN A 303 16.56 -16.79 -15.03
N ASN A 304 15.36 -16.78 -14.43
CA ASN A 304 14.94 -15.73 -13.50
C ASN A 304 15.56 -15.86 -12.08
N GLY A 305 16.20 -16.99 -11.76
CA GLY A 305 16.80 -17.27 -10.45
C GLY A 305 15.94 -18.11 -9.51
N VAL A 306 14.79 -18.59 -9.98
CA VAL A 306 13.83 -19.42 -9.23
C VAL A 306 13.51 -20.67 -10.06
N ALA A 307 14.03 -21.83 -9.67
CA ALA A 307 13.77 -23.10 -10.36
C ALA A 307 12.47 -23.77 -9.86
N CYS A 308 11.82 -24.52 -10.74
CA CYS A 308 10.49 -25.09 -10.52
C CYS A 308 9.39 -24.04 -10.28
N ASN A 309 9.52 -22.88 -10.91
CA ASN A 309 8.46 -21.89 -11.03
C ASN A 309 7.45 -22.29 -12.14
N SER A 310 6.37 -21.53 -12.33
CA SER A 310 5.31 -21.84 -13.30
C SER A 310 5.73 -21.86 -14.78
N ALA A 311 6.85 -21.22 -15.15
CA ALA A 311 7.48 -21.28 -16.48
C ALA A 311 8.45 -22.46 -16.66
N ASP A 312 8.91 -23.10 -15.58
CA ASP A 312 9.78 -24.29 -15.62
C ASP A 312 9.02 -25.61 -15.81
N ILE A 313 7.72 -25.62 -15.48
CA ILE A 313 6.88 -26.82 -15.50
C ILE A 313 6.61 -27.24 -16.96
N ARG A 314 7.06 -28.45 -17.31
CA ARG A 314 6.87 -29.10 -18.62
C ARG A 314 6.23 -30.47 -18.42
#